data_AF-A0A951HFN5-F1
#
_entry.id   AF-A0A951HFN5-F1
#
_cell.length_a   1.000
_cell.length_b   1.000
_cell.length_c   1.000
_cell.angle_alpha   90.00
_cell.angle_beta   90.00
_cell.angle_gamma   90.00
#
_symmetry.space_group_name_H-M   'P 1'
#
loop_
_entity.id
_entity.type
_entity.pdbx_description
1 polymer ?
#
loop_
_entity_poly.entity_id
_entity_poly.type
_entity_poly.pdbx_seq_one_letter_code
_entity_poly.pdbx_strand_id
1 'polypeptide(L)'
;MHLQKYQQNGLKVKLISALALCWIGWVGHAAQAQAIGVVDEEKLGQNYTKYKTAVSDIEKRAQGLDGQLSARLLLNTDESKQFDTLIAKPTRTAAEEADLKKLVDAGTARQTEYNGLLGTVTKSDKDKARMKELETQAESNKASLQHLQDDLYAKMKQEQESTDKQYTDRANTVIKQVAEDKKLALVVRKVAVVWSADSTDITDEVLKRLNNG
;
A
#
# COMPACT_ATOMS: atom_id res chain seq x y z
N MET A 1 -71.04 -22.09 -38.48
CA MET A 1 -71.78 -23.21 -39.11
C MET A 1 -71.58 -24.44 -38.22
N HIS A 2 -72.63 -24.81 -37.46
CA HIS A 2 -73.06 -26.15 -37.00
C HIS A 2 -72.10 -27.35 -37.25
N LEU A 3 -71.88 -28.38 -36.41
CA LEU A 3 -72.48 -29.04 -35.23
C LEU A 3 -71.37 -29.96 -34.64
N GLN A 4 -71.12 -30.08 -33.34
CA GLN A 4 -71.80 -30.89 -32.32
C GLN A 4 -71.92 -32.41 -32.63
N LYS A 5 -71.22 -33.24 -31.82
CA LYS A 5 -71.64 -34.55 -31.23
C LYS A 5 -70.53 -35.01 -30.27
N TYR A 6 -70.66 -34.91 -28.94
CA TYR A 6 -71.38 -35.79 -27.99
C TYR A 6 -70.98 -37.27 -28.06
N GLN A 7 -70.19 -37.72 -27.08
CA GLN A 7 -70.46 -38.97 -26.37
C GLN A 7 -70.06 -38.84 -24.89
N GLN A 8 -71.07 -39.00 -24.02
CA GLN A 8 -71.00 -39.10 -22.57
C GLN A 8 -70.69 -40.55 -22.14
N ASN A 9 -70.13 -40.70 -20.94
CA ASN A 9 -70.40 -41.71 -19.88
C ASN A 9 -69.13 -41.88 -19.02
N GLY A 10 -69.10 -41.81 -17.69
CA GLY A 10 -70.16 -41.72 -16.72
C GLY A 10 -69.63 -41.29 -15.34
N LEU A 11 -70.49 -40.53 -14.68
CA LEU A 11 -70.66 -40.27 -13.25
C LEU A 11 -69.89 -41.17 -12.26
N LYS A 12 -69.19 -40.56 -11.29
CA LYS A 12 -69.52 -40.66 -9.85
C LYS A 12 -69.09 -39.39 -9.11
N VAL A 13 -70.10 -38.60 -8.76
CA VAL A 13 -70.06 -37.48 -7.82
C VAL A 13 -69.77 -38.02 -6.42
N LYS A 14 -68.83 -37.39 -5.71
CA LYS A 14 -68.86 -37.27 -4.26
C LYS A 14 -68.60 -35.82 -3.88
N LEU A 15 -69.69 -35.12 -3.55
CA LEU A 15 -69.70 -33.95 -2.70
C LEU A 15 -69.08 -34.32 -1.36
N ILE A 16 -68.03 -33.61 -0.93
CA ILE A 16 -67.79 -33.33 0.49
C ILE A 16 -67.34 -31.87 0.59
N SER A 17 -68.30 -31.05 1.00
CA SER A 17 -68.23 -30.00 2.02
C SER A 17 -66.96 -29.15 2.14
N ALA A 18 -67.17 -27.86 1.91
CA ALA A 18 -66.33 -26.77 2.37
C ALA A 18 -65.99 -26.85 3.87
N LEU A 19 -64.70 -26.69 4.17
CA LEU A 19 -64.24 -26.09 5.42
C LEU A 19 -63.08 -25.15 5.08
N ALA A 20 -63.43 -23.88 4.91
CA ALA A 20 -62.50 -22.78 4.85
C ALA A 20 -61.89 -22.59 6.26
N LEU A 21 -60.72 -23.17 6.48
CA LEU A 21 -59.83 -22.78 7.57
C LEU A 21 -58.84 -21.76 6.99
N CYS A 22 -59.24 -20.49 6.98
CA CYS A 22 -58.30 -19.38 6.93
C CYS A 22 -57.43 -19.45 8.18
N TRP A 23 -56.33 -20.18 8.12
CA TRP A 23 -55.17 -19.84 8.93
C TRP A 23 -54.70 -18.49 8.40
N ILE A 24 -55.15 -17.41 9.04
CA ILE A 24 -54.45 -16.14 8.99
C ILE A 24 -53.11 -16.42 9.67
N GLY A 25 -52.19 -17.01 8.91
CA GLY A 25 -50.80 -17.06 9.28
C GLY A 25 -50.38 -15.62 9.41
N TRP A 26 -50.18 -15.20 10.65
CA TRP A 26 -49.44 -14.00 10.97
C TRP A 26 -48.07 -14.22 10.32
N VAL A 27 -47.90 -13.77 9.08
CA VAL A 27 -46.57 -13.57 8.51
C VAL A 27 -46.05 -12.33 9.24
N GLY A 28 -45.71 -12.52 10.51
CA GLY A 28 -44.78 -11.63 11.17
C GLY A 28 -43.57 -11.64 10.26
N HIS A 29 -43.35 -10.53 9.56
CA HIS A 29 -42.01 -10.17 9.14
C HIS A 29 -41.23 -10.07 10.44
N ALA A 30 -40.71 -11.21 10.93
CA ALA A 30 -39.65 -11.19 11.89
C ALA A 30 -38.58 -10.35 11.21
N ALA A 31 -38.39 -9.13 11.73
CA ALA A 31 -37.27 -8.31 11.33
C ALA A 31 -36.05 -9.19 11.57
N GLN A 32 -35.51 -9.78 10.50
CA GLN A 32 -34.29 -10.56 10.61
C GLN A 32 -33.28 -9.56 11.12
N ALA A 33 -32.81 -9.76 12.36
CA ALA A 33 -31.74 -8.97 12.92
C ALA A 33 -30.56 -9.13 11.96
N GLN A 34 -30.34 -8.12 11.14
CA GLN A 34 -29.29 -8.12 10.14
C GLN A 34 -27.96 -8.14 10.89
N ALA A 35 -27.14 -9.16 10.66
CA ALA A 35 -25.86 -9.27 11.33
C ALA A 35 -24.93 -8.16 10.83
N ILE A 36 -24.39 -7.37 11.77
CA ILE A 36 -23.42 -6.30 11.50
C ILE A 36 -22.06 -6.78 12.00
N GLY A 37 -21.03 -6.62 11.18
CA GLY A 37 -19.64 -6.79 11.58
C GLY A 37 -18.96 -5.46 11.89
N VAL A 38 -17.92 -5.52 12.72
CA VAL A 38 -17.04 -4.39 13.00
C VAL A 38 -15.62 -4.76 12.60
N VAL A 39 -14.90 -3.84 11.95
CA VAL A 39 -13.49 -4.02 11.60
C VAL A 39 -12.65 -2.86 12.10
N ASP A 40 -11.54 -3.18 12.74
CA ASP A 40 -10.53 -2.22 13.18
C ASP A 40 -9.42 -2.11 12.13
N GLU A 41 -9.57 -1.13 11.24
CA GLU A 41 -8.59 -0.88 10.16
C GLU A 41 -7.23 -0.40 10.67
N GLU A 42 -7.19 0.25 11.84
CA GLU A 42 -5.92 0.64 12.46
C GLU A 42 -5.14 -0.60 12.88
N LYS A 43 -5.82 -1.54 13.55
CA LYS A 43 -5.23 -2.84 13.90
C LYS A 43 -4.85 -3.66 12.66
N LEU A 44 -5.61 -3.58 11.56
CA LEU A 44 -5.20 -4.19 10.29
C LEU A 44 -3.90 -3.57 9.76
N GLY A 45 -3.78 -2.24 9.73
CA GLY A 45 -2.56 -1.56 9.30
C GLY A 45 -1.35 -1.90 10.17
N GLN A 46 -1.53 -1.99 11.49
CA GLN A 46 -0.45 -2.30 12.43
C GLN A 46 0.06 -3.75 12.33
N ASN A 47 -0.83 -4.70 12.04
CA ASN A 47 -0.54 -6.14 12.17
C ASN A 47 -0.51 -6.90 10.84
N TYR A 48 -0.89 -6.26 9.73
CA TYR A 48 -0.76 -6.87 8.42
C TYR A 48 0.71 -6.84 7.99
N THR A 49 1.36 -8.00 8.11
CA THR A 49 2.82 -8.13 8.00
C THR A 49 3.34 -7.66 6.64
N LYS A 50 2.67 -8.02 5.53
CA LYS A 50 3.09 -7.64 4.18
C LYS A 50 3.07 -6.11 3.98
N TYR A 51 2.02 -5.45 4.49
CA TYR A 51 1.93 -3.98 4.47
C TYR A 51 3.03 -3.34 5.29
N LYS A 52 3.22 -3.79 6.54
CA LYS A 52 4.26 -3.28 7.44
C LYS A 52 5.66 -3.41 6.85
N THR A 53 5.98 -4.55 6.24
CA THR A 53 7.27 -4.74 5.56
C THR A 53 7.43 -3.76 4.41
N ALA A 54 6.43 -3.60 3.55
CA ALA A 54 6.49 -2.68 2.41
C ALA A 54 6.70 -1.22 2.86
N VAL A 55 5.95 -0.76 3.86
CA VAL A 55 6.11 0.60 4.41
C VAL A 55 7.49 0.77 5.05
N SER A 56 7.95 -0.21 5.84
CA SER A 56 9.27 -0.17 6.49
C SER A 56 10.41 -0.11 5.46
N ASP A 57 10.27 -0.80 4.32
CA ASP A 57 11.28 -0.77 3.27
C ASP A 57 11.34 0.59 2.56
N ILE A 58 10.19 1.23 2.34
CA ILE A 58 10.11 2.62 1.83
C ILE A 58 10.76 3.59 2.83
N GLU A 59 10.46 3.48 4.13
CA GLU A 59 11.04 4.34 5.18
C GLU A 59 12.56 4.18 5.28
N LYS A 60 13.07 2.95 5.28
CA LYS A 60 14.52 2.68 5.29
C LYS A 60 15.21 3.28 4.08
N ARG A 61 14.56 3.19 2.90
CA ARG A 61 15.07 3.82 1.69
C ARG A 61 15.13 5.34 1.86
N ALA A 62 14.10 5.96 2.43
CA ALA A 62 14.06 7.42 2.66
C ALA A 62 15.22 7.86 3.56
N GLN A 63 15.43 7.15 4.66
CA GLN A 63 16.51 7.42 5.61
C GLN A 63 17.90 7.24 5.00
N GLY A 64 18.05 6.29 4.07
CA GLY A 64 19.30 6.09 3.34
C GLY A 64 19.62 7.19 2.33
N LEU A 65 18.61 7.85 1.75
CA LEU A 65 18.79 8.83 0.68
C LEU A 65 19.56 10.07 1.14
N ASP A 66 19.25 10.62 2.32
CA ASP A 66 19.87 11.89 2.77
C ASP A 66 21.40 11.80 2.85
N GLY A 67 21.93 10.72 3.42
CA GLY A 67 23.38 10.50 3.51
C GLY A 67 24.04 10.19 2.16
N GLN A 68 23.30 9.58 1.23
CA GLN A 68 23.80 9.24 -0.09
C GLN A 68 23.82 10.47 -1.02
N LEU A 69 22.80 11.33 -0.92
CA LEU A 69 22.64 12.52 -1.75
C LEU A 69 23.69 13.61 -1.45
N SER A 70 24.18 13.72 -0.22
CA SER A 70 25.27 14.66 0.08
C SER A 70 26.58 14.28 -0.63
N ALA A 71 26.86 12.98 -0.75
CA ALA A 71 28.05 12.49 -1.45
C ALA A 71 28.00 12.76 -2.97
N ARG A 72 26.80 12.83 -3.55
CA ARG A 72 26.59 13.06 -4.98
C ARG A 72 27.10 14.41 -5.49
N LEU A 73 27.18 15.43 -4.62
CA LEU A 73 27.53 16.79 -5.01
C LEU A 73 28.94 16.92 -5.61
N LEU A 74 29.89 16.13 -5.11
CA LEU A 74 31.31 16.19 -5.51
C LEU A 74 31.73 15.01 -6.40
N LEU A 75 30.78 14.32 -7.00
CA LEU A 75 31.08 13.30 -8.01
C LEU A 75 31.44 13.96 -9.34
N ASN A 76 32.33 13.32 -10.11
CA ASN A 76 32.57 13.73 -11.48
C ASN A 76 31.36 13.37 -12.37
N THR A 77 31.37 13.79 -13.63
CA THR A 77 30.24 13.62 -14.56
C THR A 77 29.80 12.16 -14.75
N ASP A 78 30.73 11.22 -14.84
CA ASP A 78 30.40 9.82 -15.12
C ASP A 78 29.91 9.10 -13.86
N GLU A 79 30.59 9.33 -12.74
CA GLU A 79 30.16 8.86 -11.41
C GLU A 79 28.77 9.39 -11.05
N SER A 80 28.51 10.66 -11.38
CA SER A 80 27.23 11.32 -11.20
C SER A 80 26.09 10.61 -11.92
N LYS A 81 26.28 10.30 -13.22
CA LYS A 81 25.28 9.56 -14.01
C LYS A 81 25.04 8.16 -13.47
N GLN A 82 26.11 7.48 -13.06
CA GLN A 82 26.00 6.14 -12.48
C GLN A 82 25.26 6.19 -11.14
N PHE A 83 25.56 7.18 -10.29
CA PHE A 83 24.86 7.40 -9.03
C PHE A 83 23.37 7.62 -9.27
N ASP A 84 23.00 8.55 -10.17
CA ASP A 84 21.62 8.91 -10.47
C ASP A 84 20.83 7.68 -10.98
N THR A 85 21.48 6.85 -11.79
CA THR A 85 20.91 5.59 -12.30
C THR A 85 20.66 4.58 -11.18
N LEU A 86 21.60 4.43 -10.24
CA LEU A 86 21.51 3.44 -9.17
C LEU A 86 20.55 3.87 -8.06
N ILE A 87 20.58 5.15 -7.68
CA ILE A 87 19.77 5.69 -6.59
C ILE A 87 18.28 5.71 -6.93
N ALA A 88 17.94 5.90 -8.21
CA ALA A 88 16.57 5.90 -8.70
C ALA A 88 15.89 4.52 -8.67
N LYS A 89 16.66 3.42 -8.57
CA LYS A 89 16.11 2.06 -8.55
C LYS A 89 15.43 1.75 -7.22
N PRO A 90 14.19 1.23 -7.21
CA PRO A 90 13.49 0.82 -5.99
C PRO A 90 14.12 -0.42 -5.35
N THR A 91 14.72 -1.28 -6.17
CA THR A 91 15.46 -2.45 -5.70
C THR A 91 16.77 -2.53 -6.47
N ARG A 92 17.86 -2.82 -5.74
CA ARG A 92 19.20 -3.00 -6.28
C ARG A 92 19.69 -4.40 -5.98
N THR A 93 20.41 -4.99 -6.92
CA THR A 93 21.20 -6.20 -6.70
C THR A 93 22.37 -5.92 -5.76
N ALA A 94 22.99 -6.97 -5.22
CA ALA A 94 24.18 -6.81 -4.36
C ALA A 94 25.34 -6.11 -5.08
N ALA A 95 25.49 -6.34 -6.39
CA ALA A 95 26.51 -5.67 -7.21
C ALA A 95 26.21 -4.18 -7.36
N GLU A 96 24.96 -3.82 -7.67
CA GLU A 96 24.51 -2.43 -7.78
C GLU A 96 24.61 -1.66 -6.46
N GLU A 97 24.31 -2.33 -5.34
CA GLU A 97 24.48 -1.74 -4.00
C GLU A 97 25.96 -1.50 -3.68
N ALA A 98 26.83 -2.45 -4.04
CA ALA A 98 28.28 -2.28 -3.87
C ALA A 98 28.83 -1.13 -4.74
N ASP A 99 28.32 -0.97 -5.96
CA ASP A 99 28.72 0.13 -6.84
C ASP A 99 28.19 1.48 -6.36
N LEU A 100 26.94 1.54 -5.89
CA LEU A 100 26.40 2.75 -5.26
C LEU A 100 27.24 3.14 -4.03
N LYS A 101 27.60 2.15 -3.20
CA LYS A 101 28.46 2.39 -2.04
C LYS A 101 29.82 2.97 -2.42
N LYS A 102 30.47 2.46 -3.47
CA LYS A 102 31.76 3.03 -3.95
C LYS A 102 31.61 4.49 -4.36
N LEU A 103 30.50 4.85 -5.02
CA LEU A 103 30.22 6.22 -5.42
C LEU A 103 29.99 7.11 -4.20
N VAL A 104 29.22 6.66 -3.22
CA VAL A 104 29.02 7.37 -1.96
C VAL A 104 30.35 7.59 -1.24
N ASP A 105 31.17 6.54 -1.10
CA ASP A 105 32.48 6.63 -0.46
C ASP A 105 33.42 7.61 -1.19
N ALA A 106 33.42 7.62 -2.52
CA ALA A 106 34.20 8.56 -3.33
C ALA A 106 33.75 10.01 -3.13
N GLY A 107 32.43 10.26 -3.11
CA GLY A 107 31.86 11.58 -2.85
C GLY A 107 32.20 12.09 -1.44
N THR A 108 32.04 11.25 -0.43
CA THR A 108 32.40 11.57 0.97
C THR A 108 33.90 11.82 1.13
N ALA A 109 34.75 11.06 0.46
CA ALA A 109 36.20 11.28 0.48
C ALA A 109 36.56 12.64 -0.09
N ARG A 110 35.94 13.06 -1.21
CA ARG A 110 36.15 14.39 -1.80
C ARG A 110 35.58 15.52 -0.95
N GLN A 111 34.47 15.28 -0.25
CA GLN A 111 33.95 16.24 0.72
C GLN A 111 34.92 16.45 1.88
N THR A 112 35.50 15.36 2.38
CA THR A 112 36.53 15.39 3.43
C THR A 112 37.80 16.10 2.93
N GLU A 113 38.23 15.82 1.70
CA GLU A 113 39.35 16.49 1.03
C GLU A 113 39.09 18.01 0.95
N TYR A 114 37.92 18.42 0.44
CA TYR A 114 37.57 19.84 0.31
C TYR A 114 37.59 20.56 1.66
N ASN A 115 36.97 19.98 2.69
CA ASN A 115 36.95 20.54 4.04
C ASN A 115 38.36 20.65 4.64
N GLY A 116 39.23 19.66 4.39
CA GLY A 116 40.63 19.70 4.81
C GLY A 116 41.43 20.81 4.11
N LEU A 117 41.21 21.00 2.82
CA LEU A 117 41.85 22.08 2.05
C LEU A 117 41.38 23.46 2.53
N LEU A 118 40.10 23.62 2.86
CA LEU A 118 39.57 24.85 3.46
C LEU A 118 40.30 25.21 4.75
N GLY A 119 40.50 24.23 5.65
CA GLY A 119 41.17 24.40 6.94
C GLY A 119 42.68 24.62 6.88
N THR A 120 43.32 24.46 5.71
CA THR A 120 44.78 24.62 5.56
C THR A 120 45.18 26.10 5.58
N VAL A 121 46.08 26.49 6.51
CA VAL A 121 46.53 27.88 6.72
C VAL A 121 47.32 28.42 5.53
N THR A 122 48.27 27.64 5.01
CA THR A 122 49.10 28.02 3.86
C THR A 122 48.78 27.11 2.68
N LYS A 123 48.02 27.61 1.71
CA LYS A 123 47.58 26.85 0.54
C LYS A 123 48.63 26.89 -0.56
N SER A 124 49.09 25.74 -1.03
CA SER A 124 49.91 25.62 -2.23
C SER A 124 49.09 25.91 -3.49
N ASP A 125 49.75 26.13 -4.62
CA ASP A 125 49.03 26.33 -5.89
C ASP A 125 48.30 25.06 -6.34
N LYS A 126 48.81 23.88 -5.96
CA LYS A 126 48.11 22.61 -6.16
C LYS A 126 46.82 22.54 -5.33
N ASP A 127 46.86 22.99 -4.08
CA ASP A 127 45.68 23.00 -3.20
C ASP A 127 44.60 23.94 -3.75
N LYS A 128 45.00 25.14 -4.21
CA LYS A 128 44.07 26.09 -4.85
C LYS A 128 43.44 25.52 -6.12
N ALA A 129 44.24 24.86 -6.96
CA ALA A 129 43.74 24.23 -8.18
C ALA A 129 42.74 23.12 -7.88
N ARG A 130 43.04 22.27 -6.89
CA ARG A 130 42.15 21.18 -6.47
C ARG A 130 40.85 21.68 -5.84
N MET A 131 40.92 22.70 -4.98
CA MET A 131 39.72 23.35 -4.44
C MET A 131 38.82 23.89 -5.56
N LYS A 132 39.40 24.59 -6.53
CA LYS A 132 38.64 25.14 -7.67
C LYS A 132 37.97 24.04 -8.50
N GLU A 133 38.63 22.90 -8.67
CA GLU A 133 38.05 21.73 -9.35
C GLU A 133 36.83 21.21 -8.60
N LEU A 134 36.95 20.99 -7.28
CA LEU A 134 35.85 20.51 -6.43
C LEU A 134 34.68 21.51 -6.36
N GLU A 135 34.97 22.81 -6.31
CA GLU A 135 33.96 23.88 -6.38
C GLU A 135 33.22 23.87 -7.72
N THR A 136 33.96 23.70 -8.83
CA THR A 136 33.37 23.61 -10.17
C THR A 136 32.48 22.38 -10.29
N GLN A 137 32.90 21.23 -9.72
CA GLN A 137 32.09 20.02 -9.64
C GLN A 137 30.80 20.27 -8.85
N ALA A 138 30.92 20.82 -7.64
CA ALA A 138 29.77 21.14 -6.80
C ALA A 138 28.77 22.05 -7.51
N GLU A 139 29.24 23.14 -8.13
CA GLU A 139 28.38 24.09 -8.82
C GLU A 139 27.70 23.45 -10.04
N SER A 140 28.43 22.67 -10.83
CA SER A 140 27.87 21.95 -11.99
C SER A 140 26.81 20.91 -11.61
N ASN A 141 26.93 20.33 -10.41
CA ASN A 141 26.05 19.28 -9.92
C ASN A 141 24.83 19.83 -9.18
N LYS A 142 24.84 21.09 -8.72
CA LYS A 142 23.80 21.65 -7.84
C LYS A 142 22.38 21.51 -8.41
N ALA A 143 22.19 21.93 -9.66
CA ALA A 143 20.87 21.87 -10.30
C ALA A 143 20.40 20.43 -10.56
N SER A 144 21.30 19.54 -11.00
CA SER A 144 20.95 18.14 -11.24
C SER A 144 20.65 17.38 -9.94
N LEU A 145 21.38 17.69 -8.87
CA LEU A 145 21.13 17.13 -7.54
C LEU A 145 19.77 17.58 -6.99
N GLN A 146 19.41 18.86 -7.12
CA GLN A 146 18.09 19.34 -6.70
C GLN A 146 16.96 18.61 -7.45
N HIS A 147 17.07 18.52 -8.78
CA HIS A 147 16.08 17.77 -9.57
C HIS A 147 16.00 16.30 -9.18
N LEU A 148 17.15 15.65 -8.95
CA LEU A 148 17.19 14.26 -8.50
C LEU A 148 16.50 14.09 -7.14
N GLN A 149 16.72 15.01 -6.20
CA GLN A 149 16.05 15.00 -4.89
C GLN A 149 14.54 15.08 -5.05
N ASP A 150 14.06 16.07 -5.81
CA ASP A 150 12.63 16.27 -6.06
C ASP A 150 11.99 15.03 -6.72
N ASP A 151 12.67 14.45 -7.72
CA ASP A 151 12.22 13.24 -8.42
C ASP A 151 12.16 12.02 -7.50
N LEU A 152 13.17 11.83 -6.64
CA LEU A 152 13.21 10.72 -5.68
C LEU A 152 12.10 10.85 -4.64
N TYR A 153 11.91 12.03 -4.07
CA TYR A 153 10.83 12.28 -3.10
C TYR A 153 9.44 12.11 -3.73
N ALA A 154 9.24 12.61 -4.95
CA ALA A 154 8.00 12.43 -5.68
C ALA A 154 7.71 10.94 -5.95
N LYS A 155 8.72 10.19 -6.42
CA LYS A 155 8.58 8.75 -6.67
C LYS A 155 8.30 7.96 -5.39
N MET A 156 8.97 8.29 -4.29
CA MET A 156 8.74 7.62 -3.00
C MET A 156 7.33 7.88 -2.47
N LYS A 157 6.85 9.12 -2.58
CA LYS A 157 5.47 9.45 -2.23
C LYS A 157 4.47 8.66 -3.09
N GLN A 158 4.70 8.60 -4.40
CA GLN A 158 3.86 7.81 -5.30
C GLN A 158 3.91 6.30 -4.97
N GLU A 159 5.08 5.77 -4.63
CA GLU A 159 5.27 4.38 -4.21
C GLU A 159 4.51 4.08 -2.91
N GLN A 160 4.53 5.01 -1.95
CA GLN A 160 3.76 4.91 -0.71
C GLN A 160 2.25 4.94 -0.97
N GLU A 161 1.76 5.90 -1.74
CA GLU A 161 0.33 6.00 -2.09
C GLU A 161 -0.16 4.75 -2.84
N SER A 162 0.64 4.23 -3.77
CA SER A 162 0.33 3.00 -4.51
C SER A 162 0.32 1.78 -3.57
N THR A 163 1.27 1.71 -2.64
CA THR A 163 1.37 0.65 -1.62
C THR A 163 0.14 0.68 -0.71
N ASP A 164 -0.20 1.84 -0.15
CA ASP A 164 -1.37 2.03 0.71
C ASP A 164 -2.65 1.62 -0.02
N LYS A 165 -2.80 2.05 -1.27
CA LYS A 165 -3.95 1.66 -2.10
C LYS A 165 -4.03 0.16 -2.32
N GLN A 166 -2.93 -0.47 -2.75
CA GLN A 166 -2.89 -1.91 -3.02
C GLN A 166 -3.31 -2.72 -1.79
N TYR A 167 -2.77 -2.37 -0.63
CA TYR A 167 -3.05 -3.10 0.61
C TYR A 167 -4.44 -2.79 1.17
N THR A 168 -4.96 -1.57 0.98
CA THR A 168 -6.35 -1.23 1.28
C THR A 168 -7.33 -2.03 0.41
N ASP A 169 -7.10 -2.11 -0.90
CA ASP A 169 -7.95 -2.87 -1.82
C ASP A 169 -7.94 -4.38 -1.47
N ARG A 170 -6.77 -4.89 -1.06
CA ARG A 170 -6.64 -6.27 -0.56
C ARG A 170 -7.41 -6.47 0.75
N ALA A 171 -7.29 -5.57 1.72
CA ALA A 171 -8.05 -5.62 2.97
C ALA A 171 -9.56 -5.62 2.72
N ASN A 172 -10.04 -4.72 1.86
CA ASN A 172 -11.45 -4.64 1.47
C ASN A 172 -11.96 -5.94 0.82
N THR A 173 -11.13 -6.57 -0.01
CA THR A 173 -11.47 -7.86 -0.63
C THR A 173 -11.64 -8.95 0.43
N VAL A 174 -10.74 -9.02 1.42
CA VAL A 174 -10.81 -10.02 2.50
C VAL A 174 -11.97 -9.73 3.46
N ILE A 175 -12.20 -8.46 3.80
CA ILE A 175 -13.37 -8.03 4.59
C ILE A 175 -14.67 -8.50 3.92
N LYS A 176 -14.79 -8.29 2.61
CA LYS A 176 -15.94 -8.76 1.83
C LYS A 176 -16.13 -10.28 1.93
N GLN A 177 -15.07 -11.06 1.75
CA GLN A 177 -15.12 -12.52 1.88
C GLN A 177 -15.57 -12.96 3.28
N VAL A 178 -15.04 -12.34 4.33
CA VAL A 178 -15.43 -12.65 5.72
C VAL A 178 -16.89 -12.26 5.98
N ALA A 179 -17.35 -11.14 5.42
CA ALA A 179 -18.74 -10.71 5.51
C ALA A 179 -19.69 -11.66 4.81
N GLU A 180 -19.35 -12.14 3.61
CA GLU A 180 -20.12 -13.15 2.87
C GLU A 180 -20.20 -14.47 3.64
N ASP A 181 -19.07 -14.99 4.14
CA ASP A 181 -19.02 -16.23 4.91
C ASP A 181 -19.86 -16.16 6.20
N LYS A 182 -19.86 -15.01 6.86
CA LYS A 182 -20.61 -14.76 8.10
C LYS A 182 -22.02 -14.23 7.85
N LYS A 183 -22.43 -14.06 6.58
CA LYS A 183 -23.74 -13.52 6.17
C LYS A 183 -24.05 -12.16 6.81
N LEU A 184 -23.04 -11.30 6.90
CA LEU A 184 -23.17 -9.95 7.42
C LEU A 184 -23.83 -9.05 6.37
N ALA A 185 -24.80 -8.24 6.81
CA ALA A 185 -25.43 -7.26 5.94
C ALA A 185 -24.60 -5.98 5.78
N LEU A 186 -23.76 -5.68 6.79
CA LEU A 186 -22.93 -4.48 6.85
C LEU A 186 -21.66 -4.77 7.65
N VAL A 187 -20.55 -4.14 7.25
CA VAL A 187 -19.35 -4.02 8.07
C VAL A 187 -19.08 -2.54 8.32
N VAL A 188 -18.89 -2.17 9.59
CA VAL A 188 -18.58 -0.80 9.99
C VAL A 188 -17.16 -0.70 10.53
N ARG A 189 -16.56 0.47 10.38
CA ARG A 189 -15.23 0.77 10.96
C ARG A 189 -15.35 0.94 12.47
N LYS A 190 -14.42 0.35 13.23
CA LYS A 190 -14.37 0.43 14.69
C LYS A 190 -14.37 1.87 15.21
N VAL A 191 -13.69 2.78 14.50
CA VAL A 191 -13.59 4.21 14.88
C VAL A 191 -14.95 4.91 14.92
N ALA A 192 -15.96 4.39 14.23
CA ALA A 192 -17.32 4.94 14.19
C ALA A 192 -18.26 4.28 15.21
N VAL A 193 -17.76 3.32 16.02
CA VAL A 193 -18.56 2.49 16.92
C VAL A 193 -18.12 2.74 18.36
N VAL A 194 -19.02 3.28 19.19
CA VAL A 194 -18.76 3.51 20.62
C VAL A 194 -18.68 2.19 21.39
N TRP A 195 -19.51 1.22 21.03
CA TRP A 195 -19.54 -0.11 21.65
C TRP A 195 -20.08 -1.16 20.67
N SER A 196 -19.50 -2.36 20.69
CA SER A 196 -19.98 -3.54 19.98
C SER A 196 -19.64 -4.79 20.79
N ALA A 197 -20.44 -5.84 20.68
CA ALA A 197 -20.06 -7.14 21.25
C ALA A 197 -18.84 -7.72 20.52
N ASP A 198 -17.93 -8.39 21.23
CA ASP A 198 -16.72 -9.00 20.63
C ASP A 198 -17.05 -9.98 19.50
N SER A 199 -18.18 -10.67 19.59
CA SER A 199 -18.67 -11.59 18.56
C SER A 199 -18.98 -10.92 17.21
N THR A 200 -19.12 -9.59 17.18
CA THR A 200 -19.33 -8.81 15.94
C THR A 200 -18.02 -8.32 15.33
N ASP A 201 -16.91 -8.35 16.09
CA ASP A 201 -15.61 -7.92 15.59
C ASP A 201 -15.00 -9.00 14.69
N ILE A 202 -14.73 -8.65 13.43
CA ILE A 202 -14.16 -9.56 12.43
C ILE A 202 -12.67 -9.33 12.20
N THR A 203 -12.04 -8.42 12.95
CA THR A 203 -10.68 -7.95 12.69
C THR A 203 -9.66 -9.08 12.69
N ASP A 204 -9.69 -9.96 13.70
CA ASP A 204 -8.68 -11.03 13.82
C ASP A 204 -8.82 -12.09 12.71
N GLU A 205 -10.05 -12.37 12.27
CA GLU A 205 -10.31 -13.29 11.15
C GLU A 205 -9.83 -12.69 9.82
N VAL A 206 -10.11 -11.40 9.58
CA VAL A 206 -9.60 -10.67 8.41
C VAL A 206 -8.08 -10.66 8.41
N LEU A 207 -7.47 -10.33 9.55
CA LEU A 207 -6.03 -10.28 9.71
C LEU A 207 -5.37 -11.65 9.45
N LYS A 208 -5.97 -12.72 9.98
CA LYS A 208 -5.52 -14.10 9.74
C LYS A 208 -5.52 -14.43 8.25
N ARG A 209 -6.58 -14.08 7.53
CA ARG A 209 -6.68 -14.32 6.07
C ARG A 209 -5.70 -13.47 5.27
N LEU A 210 -5.47 -12.22 5.67
CA LEU A 210 -4.48 -11.34 5.04
C LEU A 210 -3.05 -11.86 5.19
N ASN A 211 -2.71 -12.40 6.36
CA ASN A 211 -1.37 -12.92 6.62
C ASN A 211 -1.14 -14.34 6.08
N ASN A 212 -2.20 -15.12 5.83
CA ASN A 212 -2.10 -16.52 5.36
C ASN A 212 -2.32 -16.71 3.84
N GLY A 213 -2.73 -15.67 3.11
CA GLY A 213 -2.83 -15.66 1.64
C GLY A 213 -1.76 -14.78 1.03
#